data_AF-A0A971DZR0-F1
#
_entry.id   AF-A0A971DZR0-F1
#
_cell.length_a   1.000
_cell.length_b   1.000
_cell.length_c   1.000
_cell.angle_alpha   90.00
_cell.angle_beta   90.00
_cell.angle_gamma   90.00
#
_symmetry.space_group_name_H-M   'P 1'
#
loop_
_entity.id
_entity.type
_entity.pdbx_description
1 polymer ?
#
loop_
_entity_poly.entity_id
_entity_poly.type
_entity_poly.pdbx_seq_one_letter_code
_entity_poly.pdbx_strand_id
1 'polypeptide(L)'
;MDQLKQKSEFNFLAAELLLKENLYAPSVHCSYYSCLQLIKFSIKDFFGVEYSVLSSNIANSKNINSHKYMIEFVKNELKGNIDSQSERDFSRHIKDLKQFREESDYDDIEIVREMGEKALSLAREVRLFLKQNLHV
;
A
#
# COMPACT_ATOMS: atom_id res chain seq x y z
N MET A 1 19.90 4.28 -3.49
CA MET A 1 18.69 3.81 -2.76
C MET A 1 17.53 4.61 -3.33
N ASP A 2 16.49 3.94 -3.85
CA ASP A 2 15.34 4.64 -4.43
C ASP A 2 14.56 5.38 -3.32
N GLN A 3 14.25 6.66 -3.55
CA GLN A 3 13.62 7.53 -2.56
C GLN A 3 12.20 7.04 -2.19
N LEU A 4 11.48 6.37 -3.09
CA LEU A 4 10.15 5.83 -2.79
C LEU A 4 10.24 4.63 -1.84
N LYS A 5 11.21 3.75 -2.04
CA LYS A 5 11.47 2.64 -1.10
C LYS A 5 11.83 3.17 0.30
N GLN A 6 12.63 4.23 0.38
CA GLN A 6 12.97 4.85 1.67
C GLN A 6 11.75 5.50 2.34
N LYS A 7 10.95 6.28 1.59
CA LYS A 7 9.69 6.88 2.10
C LYS A 7 8.72 5.81 2.61
N SER A 8 8.64 4.70 1.90
CA SER A 8 7.83 3.55 2.29
C SER A 8 8.27 2.98 3.64
N GLU A 9 9.57 2.85 3.86
CA GLU A 9 10.12 2.40 5.15
C GLU A 9 9.85 3.41 6.26
N PHE A 10 10.06 4.70 6.01
CA PHE A 10 9.78 5.75 6.99
C PHE A 10 8.30 5.80 7.40
N ASN A 11 7.38 5.62 6.45
CA ASN A 11 5.96 5.52 6.77
C ASN A 11 5.64 4.29 7.64
N PHE A 12 6.30 3.15 7.40
CA PHE A 12 6.10 1.98 8.24
C PHE A 12 6.60 2.22 9.67
N LEU A 13 7.81 2.76 9.82
CA LEU A 13 8.36 3.11 11.14
C LEU A 13 7.53 4.19 11.86
N ALA A 14 7.04 5.18 11.11
CA ALA A 14 6.16 6.22 11.65
C ALA A 14 4.84 5.60 12.16
N ALA A 15 4.24 4.67 11.42
CA ALA A 15 3.04 3.97 11.89
C ALA A 15 3.28 3.25 13.23
N GLU A 16 4.40 2.54 13.37
CA GLU A 16 4.75 1.87 14.64
C GLU A 16 4.97 2.85 15.79
N LEU A 17 5.60 3.99 15.53
CA LEU A 17 5.83 5.03 16.54
C LEU A 17 4.50 5.70 16.95
N LEU A 18 3.70 6.13 15.99
CA LEU A 18 2.43 6.81 16.22
C LEU A 18 1.45 5.92 16.99
N LEU A 19 1.41 4.63 16.67
CA LEU A 19 0.60 3.66 17.40
C LEU A 19 0.99 3.56 18.88
N LYS A 20 2.29 3.56 19.19
CA LYS A 20 2.81 3.54 20.58
C LYS A 20 2.46 4.80 21.35
N GLU A 21 2.43 5.94 20.67
CA GLU A 21 2.07 7.24 21.24
C GLU A 21 0.54 7.48 21.27
N ASN A 22 -0.27 6.45 21.00
CA ASN A 22 -1.73 6.51 20.96
C ASN A 22 -2.30 7.46 19.87
N LEU A 23 -1.53 7.72 18.82
CA LEU A 23 -1.92 8.52 17.65
C LEU A 23 -2.43 7.61 16.53
N TYR A 24 -3.64 7.07 16.71
CA TYR A 24 -4.16 5.96 15.89
C TYR A 24 -4.49 6.35 14.44
N ALA A 25 -5.20 7.47 14.24
CA ALA A 25 -5.54 7.95 12.90
C ALA A 25 -4.31 8.15 11.99
N PRO A 26 -3.28 8.94 12.39
CA PRO A 26 -2.10 9.08 11.55
C PRO A 26 -1.28 7.78 11.44
N SER A 27 -1.37 6.87 12.41
CA SER A 27 -0.80 5.52 12.27
C SER A 27 -1.44 4.72 11.14
N VAL A 28 -2.78 4.78 11.00
CA VAL A 28 -3.51 4.14 9.88
C VAL A 28 -3.08 4.73 8.53
N HIS A 29 -3.01 6.06 8.45
CA HIS A 29 -2.51 6.76 7.28
C HIS A 29 -1.10 6.29 6.87
N CYS A 30 -0.16 6.32 7.80
CA CYS A 30 1.21 5.88 7.58
C CYS A 30 1.29 4.38 7.20
N SER A 31 0.46 3.53 7.81
CA SER A 31 0.35 2.11 7.46
C SER A 31 -0.02 1.93 5.98
N TYR A 32 -1.04 2.63 5.50
CA TYR A 32 -1.45 2.59 4.10
C TYR A 32 -0.38 3.12 3.14
N TYR A 33 0.18 4.30 3.41
CA TYR A 33 1.18 4.92 2.53
C TYR A 33 2.49 4.14 2.49
N SER A 34 2.84 3.42 3.56
CA SER A 34 3.98 2.50 3.56
C SER A 34 3.82 1.41 2.49
N CYS A 35 2.60 0.91 2.27
CA CYS A 35 2.30 -0.09 1.24
C CYS A 35 2.22 0.52 -0.14
N LEU A 36 1.49 1.64 -0.29
CA LEU A 36 1.29 2.29 -1.58
C LEU A 36 2.62 2.73 -2.23
N GLN A 37 3.53 3.28 -1.43
CA GLN A 37 4.85 3.70 -1.92
C GLN A 37 5.72 2.50 -2.30
N LEU A 38 5.60 1.38 -1.55
CA LEU A 38 6.29 0.14 -1.90
C LEU A 38 5.74 -0.45 -3.20
N ILE A 39 4.42 -0.49 -3.36
CA ILE A 39 3.74 -0.90 -4.61
C ILE A 39 4.28 -0.10 -5.78
N LYS A 40 4.30 1.24 -5.67
CA LYS A 40 4.82 2.11 -6.72
C LYS A 40 6.28 1.80 -7.03
N PHE A 41 7.10 1.55 -6.02
CA PHE A 41 8.49 1.14 -6.20
C PHE A 41 8.59 -0.21 -6.92
N SER A 42 7.82 -1.23 -6.53
CA SER A 42 7.78 -2.56 -7.17
C SER A 42 7.37 -2.51 -8.64
N ILE A 43 6.42 -1.64 -9.01
CA ILE A 43 6.04 -1.42 -10.41
C ILE A 43 7.25 -1.05 -11.28
N LYS A 44 8.16 -0.22 -10.75
CA LYS A 44 9.39 0.11 -11.46
C LYS A 44 10.43 -0.98 -11.35
N ASP A 45 10.77 -1.40 -10.13
CA ASP A 45 11.96 -2.21 -9.86
C ASP A 45 11.83 -3.66 -10.30
N PHE A 46 10.62 -4.23 -10.14
CA PHE A 46 10.35 -5.63 -10.49
C PHE A 46 9.67 -5.76 -11.86
N PHE A 47 8.67 -4.93 -12.14
CA PHE A 47 7.91 -5.00 -13.39
C PHE A 47 8.49 -4.14 -14.53
N GLY A 48 9.55 -3.36 -14.28
CA GLY A 48 10.26 -2.58 -15.29
C GLY A 48 9.49 -1.38 -15.83
N VAL A 49 8.43 -0.92 -15.15
CA VAL A 49 7.62 0.21 -15.60
C VAL A 49 8.13 1.51 -14.97
N GLU A 50 8.83 2.31 -15.79
CA GLU A 50 9.35 3.61 -15.38
C GLU A 50 8.26 4.56 -14.84
N TYR A 51 8.61 5.41 -13.88
CA TYR A 51 7.65 6.29 -13.22
C TYR A 51 6.96 7.28 -14.16
N SER A 52 7.65 7.73 -15.21
CA SER A 52 7.07 8.59 -16.24
C SER A 52 6.00 7.86 -17.06
N VAL A 53 6.26 6.60 -17.42
CA VAL A 53 5.32 5.71 -18.11
C VAL A 53 4.12 5.41 -17.22
N LEU A 54 4.36 5.03 -15.96
CA LEU A 54 3.30 4.81 -14.98
C LEU A 54 2.41 6.04 -14.82
N SER A 55 3.00 7.23 -14.70
CA SER A 55 2.26 8.50 -14.57
C SER A 55 1.43 8.80 -15.83
N SER A 56 1.99 8.55 -17.01
CA SER A 56 1.29 8.72 -18.29
C SER A 56 0.12 7.75 -18.44
N ASN A 57 0.31 6.49 -18.05
CA ASN A 57 -0.73 5.47 -18.06
C ASN A 57 -1.88 5.82 -17.10
N ILE A 58 -1.56 6.32 -15.91
CA ILE A 58 -2.56 6.80 -14.95
C ILE A 58 -3.35 7.97 -15.55
N ALA A 59 -2.67 8.96 -16.15
CA ALA A 59 -3.32 10.12 -16.76
C ALA A 59 -4.25 9.75 -17.93
N ASN A 60 -3.87 8.71 -18.69
CA ASN A 60 -4.67 8.20 -19.80
C ASN A 60 -5.78 7.22 -19.36
N SER A 61 -5.74 6.73 -18.12
CA SER A 61 -6.76 5.83 -17.59
C SER A 61 -8.06 6.59 -17.31
N LYS A 62 -9.14 6.24 -18.00
CA LYS A 62 -10.44 6.88 -17.81
C LYS A 62 -10.98 6.53 -16.41
N ASN A 63 -11.18 7.54 -15.57
CA ASN A 63 -11.90 7.46 -14.29
C ASN A 63 -11.28 6.54 -13.21
N ILE A 64 -9.97 6.31 -13.23
CA ILE A 64 -9.28 5.55 -12.17
C ILE A 64 -8.27 6.47 -11.48
N ASN A 65 -8.40 6.65 -10.17
CA ASN A 65 -7.41 7.39 -9.41
C ASN A 65 -6.08 6.62 -9.35
N SER A 66 -4.97 7.34 -9.15
CA SER A 66 -3.62 6.78 -9.18
C SER A 66 -3.43 5.60 -8.23
N HIS A 67 -4.05 5.62 -7.05
CA HIS A 67 -3.92 4.55 -6.06
C HIS A 67 -4.56 3.26 -6.55
N LYS A 68 -5.82 3.37 -7.00
CA LYS A 68 -6.58 2.24 -7.56
C LYS A 68 -5.87 1.68 -8.79
N TYR A 69 -5.32 2.54 -9.66
CA TYR A 69 -4.57 2.09 -10.83
C TYR A 69 -3.38 1.21 -10.43
N MET A 70 -2.53 1.68 -9.50
CA MET A 70 -1.34 0.95 -9.06
C MET A 70 -1.69 -0.38 -8.38
N ILE A 71 -2.76 -0.41 -7.57
CA ILE A 71 -3.22 -1.64 -6.91
C ILE A 71 -3.72 -2.66 -7.94
N GLU A 72 -4.57 -2.24 -8.88
CA GLU A 72 -5.08 -3.13 -9.93
C GLU A 72 -3.97 -3.61 -10.88
N PHE A 73 -2.95 -2.77 -11.14
CA PHE A 73 -1.77 -3.19 -11.89
C PHE A 73 -1.10 -4.38 -11.21
N VAL A 74 -0.70 -4.24 -9.93
CA VAL A 74 -0.01 -5.32 -9.22
C VAL A 74 -0.90 -6.55 -9.10
N LYS A 75 -2.17 -6.39 -8.80
CA LYS A 75 -3.15 -7.48 -8.75
C LYS A 75 -3.22 -8.29 -10.05
N ASN A 76 -3.29 -7.60 -11.20
CA ASN A 76 -3.34 -8.26 -12.50
C ASN A 76 -2.03 -8.99 -12.82
N GLU A 77 -0.88 -8.38 -12.50
CA GLU A 77 0.42 -9.00 -12.65
C GLU A 77 0.59 -10.25 -11.77
N LEU A 78 0.15 -10.19 -10.50
CA LEU A 78 0.17 -11.35 -9.60
C LEU A 78 -0.67 -12.50 -10.14
N LYS A 79 -1.87 -12.20 -10.63
CA LYS A 79 -2.78 -13.21 -11.19
C LYS A 79 -2.21 -13.87 -12.44
N GLY A 80 -1.55 -13.08 -13.30
CA GLY A 80 -1.02 -13.55 -14.59
C GLY A 80 0.31 -14.28 -14.46
N ASN A 81 1.17 -13.85 -13.53
CA ASN A 81 2.60 -14.21 -13.52
C ASN A 81 3.07 -14.94 -12.25
N ILE A 82 2.31 -14.91 -11.15
CA ILE A 82 2.68 -15.59 -9.90
C ILE A 82 1.68 -16.71 -9.62
N ASP A 83 0.57 -16.41 -8.93
CA ASP A 83 -0.51 -17.36 -8.68
C ASP A 83 -1.77 -16.63 -8.17
N SER A 84 -2.92 -17.32 -8.26
CA SER A 84 -4.21 -16.76 -7.87
C SER A 84 -4.41 -16.63 -6.35
N GLN A 85 -3.67 -17.37 -5.52
CA GLN A 85 -3.75 -17.25 -4.06
C GLN A 85 -3.03 -15.97 -3.60
N SER A 86 -1.83 -15.74 -4.12
CA SER A 86 -1.05 -14.52 -3.92
C SER A 86 -1.81 -13.26 -4.29
N GLU A 87 -2.51 -13.27 -5.44
CA GLU A 87 -3.39 -12.17 -5.83
C GLU A 87 -4.51 -11.95 -4.81
N ARG A 88 -5.22 -13.02 -4.40
CA ARG A 88 -6.34 -12.91 -3.47
C ARG A 88 -5.93 -12.35 -2.11
N ASP A 89 -4.81 -12.83 -1.56
CA ASP A 89 -4.32 -12.37 -0.26
C ASP A 89 -3.86 -10.91 -0.31
N PHE A 90 -3.12 -10.52 -1.35
CA PHE A 90 -2.77 -9.12 -1.58
C PHE A 90 -4.02 -8.23 -1.71
N SER A 91 -4.96 -8.63 -2.57
CA SER A 91 -6.21 -7.89 -2.84
C SER A 91 -7.05 -7.69 -1.59
N ARG A 92 -7.19 -8.72 -0.75
CA ARG A 92 -7.93 -8.63 0.52
C ARG A 92 -7.29 -7.60 1.45
N HIS A 93 -6.00 -7.76 1.73
CA HIS A 93 -5.33 -6.92 2.72
C HIS A 93 -5.22 -5.45 2.30
N ILE A 94 -4.90 -5.19 1.02
CA ILE A 94 -4.78 -3.81 0.54
C ILE A 94 -6.14 -3.11 0.44
N LYS A 95 -7.22 -3.86 0.18
CA LYS A 95 -8.59 -3.33 0.17
C LYS A 95 -9.01 -2.88 1.58
N ASP A 96 -8.81 -3.73 2.58
CA ASP A 96 -9.15 -3.41 3.97
C ASP A 96 -8.33 -2.21 4.47
N LEU A 97 -7.03 -2.18 4.15
CA LEU A 97 -6.15 -1.07 4.53
C LEU A 97 -6.54 0.24 3.83
N LYS A 98 -7.00 0.18 2.58
CA LYS A 98 -7.54 1.35 1.87
C LYS A 98 -8.80 1.87 2.57
N GLN A 99 -9.71 0.99 2.96
CA GLN A 99 -10.93 1.36 3.67
C GLN A 99 -10.61 2.05 5.00
N PHE A 100 -9.75 1.45 5.84
CA PHE A 100 -9.33 2.08 7.09
C PHE A 100 -8.69 3.45 6.89
N ARG A 101 -7.92 3.63 5.82
CA ARG A 101 -7.35 4.93 5.49
C ARG A 101 -8.42 5.94 5.08
N GLU A 102 -9.44 5.56 4.32
CA GLU A 102 -10.53 6.46 3.93
C GLU A 102 -11.34 6.89 5.17
N GLU A 103 -11.69 5.93 6.03
CA GLU A 103 -12.32 6.16 7.33
C GLU A 103 -11.48 7.07 8.23
N SER A 104 -10.17 6.81 8.32
CA SER A 104 -9.25 7.57 9.18
C SER A 104 -8.92 8.97 8.68
N ASP A 105 -8.85 9.19 7.36
CA ASP A 105 -8.40 10.47 6.80
C ASP A 105 -9.57 11.43 6.57
N TYR A 106 -10.80 10.92 6.35
CA TYR A 106 -11.89 11.73 5.82
C TYR A 106 -13.23 11.60 6.55
N ASP A 107 -13.50 10.46 7.20
CA ASP A 107 -14.78 10.27 7.87
C ASP A 107 -14.75 10.88 9.28
N ASP A 108 -15.88 11.42 9.72
CA ASP A 108 -16.04 11.96 11.07
C ASP A 108 -16.31 10.83 12.07
N ILE A 109 -15.30 9.98 12.27
CA ILE A 109 -15.34 8.83 13.18
C ILE A 109 -14.10 8.79 14.07
N GLU A 110 -14.25 8.22 15.26
CA GLU A 110 -13.11 7.97 16.15
C GLU A 110 -12.33 6.75 15.67
N ILE A 111 -11.03 6.94 15.38
CA ILE A 111 -10.11 5.85 15.11
C ILE A 111 -9.54 5.34 16.43
N VAL A 112 -9.95 4.15 16.81
CA VAL A 112 -9.51 3.50 18.05
C VAL A 112 -8.25 2.67 17.85
N ARG A 113 -7.62 2.28 18.97
CA ARG A 113 -6.39 1.48 18.99
C ARG A 113 -6.48 0.21 18.14
N GLU A 114 -7.59 -0.52 18.21
CA GLU A 114 -7.79 -1.78 17.47
C GLU A 114 -7.69 -1.56 15.96
N MET A 115 -8.26 -0.46 15.43
CA MET A 115 -8.15 -0.11 14.02
C MET A 115 -6.71 0.21 13.64
N GLY A 116 -5.99 0.96 14.49
CA GLY A 116 -4.56 1.25 14.31
C GLY A 116 -3.69 0.00 14.29
N GLU A 117 -3.92 -0.92 15.23
CA GLU A 117 -3.21 -2.21 15.32
C GLU A 117 -3.50 -3.10 14.10
N LYS A 118 -4.77 -3.16 13.68
CA LYS A 118 -5.18 -3.95 12.52
C LYS A 118 -4.59 -3.38 11.22
N ALA A 119 -4.63 -2.06 11.03
CA ALA A 119 -4.02 -1.41 9.87
C ALA A 119 -2.51 -1.67 9.80
N LEU A 120 -1.80 -1.57 10.92
CA LEU A 120 -0.37 -1.87 10.97
C LEU A 120 -0.08 -3.35 10.67
N SER A 121 -0.89 -4.28 11.18
CA SER A 121 -0.76 -5.71 10.88
C SER A 121 -0.94 -5.99 9.38
N LEU A 122 -2.01 -5.47 8.79
CA LEU A 122 -2.28 -5.60 7.35
C LEU A 122 -1.15 -4.99 6.51
N ALA A 123 -0.64 -3.82 6.91
CA ALA A 123 0.49 -3.20 6.23
C ALA A 123 1.74 -4.07 6.30
N ARG A 124 2.03 -4.69 7.45
CA ARG A 124 3.15 -5.63 7.61
C ARG A 124 3.00 -6.83 6.68
N GLU A 125 1.80 -7.41 6.59
CA GLU A 125 1.50 -8.55 5.71
C GLU A 125 1.65 -8.20 4.22
N VAL A 126 1.08 -7.08 3.77
CA VAL A 126 1.23 -6.61 2.38
C VAL A 126 2.70 -6.34 2.06
N ARG A 127 3.44 -5.66 2.96
CA ARG A 127 4.86 -5.38 2.74
C ARG A 127 5.68 -6.65 2.69
N LEU A 128 5.46 -7.60 3.58
CA LEU A 128 6.16 -8.89 3.58
C LEU A 128 5.91 -9.63 2.27
N PHE A 129 4.64 -9.67 1.83
CA PHE A 129 4.26 -10.27 0.56
C PHE A 129 5.01 -9.65 -0.62
N LEU A 130 5.02 -8.32 -0.73
CA LEU A 130 5.71 -7.61 -1.82
C LEU A 130 7.22 -7.89 -1.80
N LYS A 131 7.86 -7.88 -0.62
CA LYS A 131 9.29 -8.18 -0.47
C LYS A 131 9.64 -9.63 -0.86
N GLN A 132 8.76 -10.59 -0.53
CA GLN A 132 8.98 -12.01 -0.83
C GLN A 132 8.73 -12.36 -2.30
N ASN A 133 7.64 -11.85 -2.88
CA ASN A 133 7.18 -12.26 -4.21
C ASN A 133 7.70 -11.35 -5.33
N LEU A 134 8.03 -10.10 -5.02
CA LEU A 134 8.53 -9.12 -5.99
C LEU A 134 9.97 -8.69 -5.70
N HIS A 135 10.66 -9.35 -4.76
CA HIS A 135 12.08 -9.15 -4.44
C HIS A 135 12.50 -7.68 -4.20
N VAL A 136 11.58 -6.86 -3.67
CA VAL A 136 11.78 -5.43 -3.39
C VAL A 136 12.18 -5.10 -1.96
#